data_AF-A0A182U184-F1
#
_entry.id   AF-A0A182U184-F1
#
_cell.length_a   1.000
_cell.length_b   1.000
_cell.length_c   1.000
_cell.angle_alpha   90.00
_cell.angle_beta   90.00
_cell.angle_gamma   90.00
#
_symmetry.space_group_name_H-M   'P 1'
#
loop_
_entity.id
_entity.type
_entity.pdbx_description
1 polymer ?
#
loop_
_entity_poly.entity_id
_entity_poly.type
_entity_poly.pdbx_seq_one_letter_code
_entity_poly.pdbx_strand_id
1 'polypeptide(L)'
;MSEADRKYVDGCAIFFRSAKFTLIKEHLVEFNQLAMANAEGSDNMLNRVMPKDNIGLAALLKVKEGAWESVSSEAAQISQPILVCTAHIHWDPEFCDVKLIQTMMLSNELKTILDEAGLSFRPGHKFDVNNVQLVLCGDFNSLPDSGVIEFLSAGRVSMDHQDFKELGYKSCLQRISNCIIDYIFYSKQGMVPLGLLGPISPEWLRDNKVVGCPHPHIPSDHFPLLVELELIHMPTAGAQPNGLIGRR
;
A
#
# COMPACT_ATOMS: atom_id res chain seq x y z
N MET A 1 -16.39 -14.08 20.29
CA MET A 1 -15.77 -15.11 19.44
C MET A 1 -15.21 -16.21 20.33
N SER A 2 -15.47 -17.48 20.05
CA SER A 2 -14.93 -18.58 20.87
C SER A 2 -13.43 -18.80 20.58
N GLU A 3 -12.71 -19.49 21.45
CA GLU A 3 -11.28 -19.78 21.24
C GLU A 3 -11.01 -20.68 20.02
N ALA A 4 -11.99 -21.52 19.65
CA ALA A 4 -11.92 -22.35 18.45
C ALA A 4 -12.03 -21.51 17.17
N ASP A 5 -12.90 -20.50 17.16
CA ASP A 5 -13.14 -19.65 15.99
C ASP A 5 -11.95 -18.72 15.70
N ARG A 6 -11.22 -18.30 16.74
CA ARG A 6 -10.02 -17.43 16.60
C ARG A 6 -8.94 -17.99 15.68
N LYS A 7 -8.88 -19.32 15.53
CA LYS A 7 -7.88 -20.00 14.68
C LYS A 7 -8.15 -19.87 13.19
N TYR A 8 -9.37 -19.48 12.82
CA TYR A 8 -9.83 -19.37 11.43
C TYR A 8 -10.00 -17.93 10.98
N VAL A 9 -9.66 -16.96 11.84
CA VAL A 9 -9.63 -15.55 11.49
C VAL A 9 -8.46 -15.32 10.55
N ASP A 10 -8.74 -14.77 9.38
CA ASP A 10 -7.77 -14.35 8.39
C ASP A 10 -7.16 -12.98 8.76
N GLY A 11 -6.21 -12.52 7.95
CA GLY A 11 -5.57 -11.23 8.18
C GLY A 11 -4.47 -10.93 7.20
N CYS A 12 -3.73 -9.87 7.51
CA CYS A 12 -2.60 -9.40 6.73
C CYS A 12 -1.27 -9.91 7.31
N ALA A 13 -0.30 -10.23 6.45
CA ALA A 13 1.05 -10.62 6.86
C ALA A 13 2.10 -9.97 5.96
N ILE A 14 3.22 -9.56 6.56
CA ILE A 14 4.39 -9.04 5.85
C ILE A 14 5.58 -9.93 6.15
N PHE A 15 6.18 -10.48 5.09
CA PHE A 15 7.42 -11.25 5.17
C PHE A 15 8.56 -10.48 4.53
N PHE A 16 9.74 -10.51 5.14
CA PHE A 16 10.93 -9.85 4.62
C PHE A 16 12.16 -10.74 4.80
N ARG A 17 13.13 -10.61 3.90
CA ARG A 17 14.39 -11.37 3.98
C ARG A 17 15.27 -10.76 5.07
N SER A 18 15.47 -11.49 6.16
CA SER A 18 16.30 -11.04 7.29
C SER A 18 17.77 -10.76 6.91
N ALA A 19 18.27 -11.36 5.81
CA ALA A 19 19.59 -11.03 5.28
C ALA A 19 19.68 -9.59 4.72
N LYS A 20 18.56 -9.02 4.26
CA LYS A 20 18.50 -7.67 3.65
C LYS A 20 17.85 -6.61 4.53
N PHE A 21 16.97 -7.01 5.45
CA PHE A 21 16.18 -6.08 6.26
C PHE A 21 16.17 -6.46 7.75
N THR A 22 15.99 -5.44 8.59
CA THR A 22 15.69 -5.59 10.02
C THR A 22 14.38 -4.88 10.32
N LEU A 23 13.45 -5.54 11.02
CA LEU A 23 12.22 -4.91 11.52
C LEU A 23 12.57 -3.90 12.61
N ILE A 24 12.10 -2.67 12.46
CA ILE A 24 12.22 -1.61 13.47
C ILE A 24 10.95 -1.55 14.30
N LYS A 25 9.79 -1.47 13.63
CA LYS A 25 8.49 -1.30 14.27
C LYS A 25 7.40 -1.88 13.39
N GLU A 26 6.38 -2.45 14.02
CA GLU A 26 5.14 -2.88 13.38
C GLU A 26 3.98 -2.00 13.82
N HIS A 27 3.01 -1.83 12.94
CA HIS A 27 1.83 -1.01 13.14
C HIS A 27 0.60 -1.73 12.61
N LEU A 28 -0.39 -1.94 13.48
CA LEU A 28 -1.70 -2.44 13.10
C LEU A 28 -2.66 -1.26 12.94
N VAL A 29 -3.38 -1.22 11.83
CA VAL A 29 -4.38 -0.20 11.51
C VAL A 29 -5.75 -0.88 11.53
N GLU A 30 -6.52 -0.64 12.60
CA GLU A 30 -7.88 -1.18 12.76
C GLU A 30 -8.91 -0.12 12.33
N PHE A 31 -9.49 -0.29 11.13
CA PHE A 31 -10.35 0.74 10.55
C PHE A 31 -11.62 1.02 11.35
N ASN A 32 -12.16 0.00 12.03
CA ASN A 32 -13.30 0.16 12.94
C ASN A 32 -12.99 1.11 14.11
N GLN A 33 -11.80 1.02 14.71
CA GLN A 33 -11.37 1.89 15.80
C GLN A 33 -11.16 3.32 15.32
N LEU A 34 -10.56 3.50 14.14
CA LEU A 34 -10.40 4.81 13.53
C LEU A 34 -11.76 5.43 13.16
N ALA A 35 -12.68 4.63 12.62
CA ALA A 35 -14.04 5.07 12.32
C ALA A 35 -14.78 5.48 13.59
N MET A 36 -14.68 4.72 14.68
CA MET A 36 -15.26 5.05 15.97
C MET A 36 -14.69 6.37 16.54
N ALA A 37 -13.37 6.58 16.43
CA ALA A 37 -12.72 7.80 16.91
C ALA A 37 -13.10 9.05 16.08
N ASN A 38 -13.44 8.88 14.80
CA ASN A 38 -13.78 9.96 13.87
C ASN A 38 -15.28 10.02 13.53
N ALA A 39 -16.13 9.37 14.33
CA ALA A 39 -17.56 9.24 14.06
C ALA A 39 -18.40 10.46 14.48
N GLU A 40 -17.81 11.44 15.18
CA GLU A 40 -18.57 12.56 15.75
C GLU A 40 -19.37 13.31 14.68
N GLY A 41 -20.70 13.31 14.83
CA GLY A 41 -21.62 13.96 13.90
C GLY A 41 -21.89 13.22 12.58
N SER A 42 -21.42 11.98 12.42
CA SER A 42 -21.62 11.19 11.19
C SER A 42 -22.23 9.81 11.43
N ASP A 43 -23.54 9.71 11.24
CA ASP A 43 -24.27 8.43 11.30
C ASP A 43 -23.75 7.41 10.27
N ASN A 44 -23.28 7.87 9.11
CA ASN A 44 -22.73 7.00 8.08
C ASN A 44 -21.43 6.33 8.55
N MET A 45 -20.59 7.05 9.31
CA MET A 45 -19.36 6.48 9.87
C MET A 45 -19.68 5.37 10.86
N LEU A 46 -20.66 5.59 11.75
CA LEU A 46 -21.09 4.62 12.76
C LEU A 46 -21.79 3.40 12.15
N ASN A 47 -22.64 3.60 11.13
CA ASN A 47 -23.50 2.55 10.62
C ASN A 47 -22.87 1.74 9.48
N ARG A 48 -21.95 2.33 8.71
CA ARG A 48 -21.42 1.72 7.48
C ARG A 48 -19.95 1.32 7.60
N VAL A 49 -19.12 2.16 8.24
CA VAL A 49 -17.65 1.98 8.30
C VAL A 49 -17.22 1.27 9.59
N MET A 50 -17.62 1.79 10.76
CA MET A 50 -17.26 1.24 12.08
C MET A 50 -17.56 -0.26 12.26
N PRO A 51 -18.67 -0.81 11.72
CA PRO A 51 -18.96 -2.24 11.88
C PRO A 51 -18.06 -3.16 11.04
N LYS A 52 -17.16 -2.63 10.20
CA LYS A 52 -16.27 -3.43 9.36
C LYS A 52 -14.92 -3.62 10.05
N ASP A 53 -14.51 -4.86 10.22
CA ASP A 53 -13.30 -5.30 10.92
C ASP A 53 -12.09 -5.48 9.99
N ASN A 54 -12.13 -4.89 8.79
CA ASN A 54 -10.99 -4.82 7.89
C ASN A 54 -9.79 -4.12 8.55
N ILE A 55 -8.58 -4.54 8.16
CA ILE A 55 -7.33 -4.03 8.75
C ILE A 55 -6.29 -3.67 7.68
N GLY A 56 -5.35 -2.81 8.08
CA GLY A 56 -4.04 -2.65 7.46
C GLY A 56 -2.92 -3.07 8.41
N LEU A 57 -1.82 -3.58 7.87
CA LEU A 57 -0.59 -3.88 8.59
C LEU A 57 0.56 -3.11 7.95
N ALA A 58 1.39 -2.45 8.75
CA ALA A 58 2.59 -1.79 8.27
C ALA A 58 3.82 -2.21 9.08
N ALA A 59 4.94 -2.38 8.38
CA ALA A 59 6.23 -2.74 8.93
C ALA A 59 7.27 -1.71 8.49
N LEU A 60 7.87 -1.03 9.47
CA LEU A 60 9.00 -0.14 9.25
C LEU A 60 10.28 -0.98 9.27
N LEU A 61 10.97 -1.03 8.13
CA LEU A 61 12.13 -1.87 7.89
C LEU A 61 13.39 -1.03 7.68
N LYS A 62 14.49 -1.43 8.32
CA LYS A 62 15.83 -0.89 8.06
C LYS A 62 16.50 -1.73 6.99
N VAL A 63 17.00 -1.10 5.92
CA VAL A 63 17.85 -1.75 4.92
C VAL A 63 19.24 -2.02 5.51
N LYS A 64 19.72 -3.25 5.40
CA LYS A 64 21.07 -3.64 5.87
C LYS A 64 22.12 -3.22 4.85
N GLU A 65 23.33 -2.94 5.33
CA GLU A 65 24.47 -2.52 4.48
C GLU A 65 24.75 -3.51 3.34
N GLY A 66 24.71 -4.82 3.62
CA GLY A 66 24.92 -5.86 2.61
C GLY A 66 23.81 -6.00 1.56
N ALA A 67 22.73 -5.22 1.64
CA ALA A 67 21.67 -5.21 0.62
C ALA A 67 21.95 -4.24 -0.54
N TRP A 68 22.97 -3.40 -0.44
CA TRP A 68 23.31 -2.40 -1.43
C TRP A 68 24.44 -2.86 -2.36
N GLU A 69 24.29 -2.67 -3.67
CA GLU A 69 25.23 -3.18 -4.67
C GLU A 69 26.31 -2.17 -5.12
N SER A 70 26.28 -0.91 -4.65
CA SER A 70 27.25 0.14 -5.04
C SER A 70 27.34 1.31 -4.05
N VAL A 71 27.80 1.07 -2.82
CA VAL A 71 27.93 2.11 -1.79
C VAL A 71 29.35 2.66 -1.77
N SER A 72 29.53 3.96 -2.03
CA SER A 72 30.81 4.63 -1.77
C SER A 72 31.10 4.59 -0.26
N SER A 73 32.36 4.61 0.18
CA SER A 73 32.72 4.49 1.60
C SER A 73 32.13 5.59 2.50
N GLU A 74 31.66 6.71 1.93
CA GLU A 74 30.94 7.80 2.63
C GLU A 74 29.45 7.48 2.89
N ALA A 75 28.91 6.53 2.14
CA ALA A 75 27.53 6.07 2.21
C ALA A 75 27.35 4.89 3.22
N ALA A 76 28.44 4.46 3.87
CA ALA A 76 28.42 3.42 4.93
C ALA A 76 27.73 3.84 6.24
N GLN A 77 27.32 5.11 6.40
CA GLN A 77 26.48 5.56 7.54
C GLN A 77 24.98 5.68 7.21
N ILE A 78 24.55 5.22 6.04
CA ILE A 78 23.17 5.40 5.57
C ILE A 78 22.23 4.41 6.26
N SER A 79 21.29 4.95 7.02
CA SER A 79 20.07 4.24 7.41
C SER A 79 18.93 4.74 6.52
N GLN A 80 18.63 4.02 5.44
CA GLN A 80 17.45 4.26 4.62
C GLN A 80 16.32 3.34 5.10
N PRO A 81 15.32 3.84 5.83
CA PRO A 81 14.15 3.06 6.17
C PRO A 81 13.20 2.91 4.97
N ILE A 82 12.46 1.81 4.97
CA ILE A 82 11.33 1.55 4.07
C ILE A 82 10.13 1.20 4.95
N LEU A 83 9.01 1.88 4.74
CA LEU A 83 7.72 1.50 5.31
C LEU A 83 7.02 0.60 4.29
N VAL A 84 6.75 -0.64 4.65
CA VAL A 84 5.96 -1.56 3.84
C VAL A 84 4.60 -1.70 4.49
N CYS A 85 3.53 -1.45 3.75
CA CYS A 85 2.16 -1.62 4.20
C CYS A 85 1.42 -2.61 3.32
N THR A 86 0.55 -3.41 3.92
CA THR A 86 -0.47 -4.19 3.21
C THR A 86 -1.82 -3.97 3.87
N ALA A 87 -2.90 -3.89 3.08
CA ALA A 87 -4.26 -3.80 3.60
C ALA A 87 -5.21 -4.70 2.83
N HIS A 88 -6.31 -5.09 3.48
CA HIS A 88 -7.41 -5.81 2.86
C HIS A 88 -8.70 -5.03 3.11
N ILE A 89 -9.11 -4.27 2.09
CA ILE A 89 -10.23 -3.33 2.15
C ILE A 89 -11.56 -4.08 1.97
N HIS A 90 -12.65 -3.52 2.49
CA HIS A 90 -13.97 -4.12 2.44
C HIS A 90 -14.37 -4.57 1.02
N TRP A 91 -14.94 -5.77 0.90
CA TRP A 91 -15.15 -6.42 -0.39
C TRP A 91 -16.43 -5.97 -1.12
N ASP A 92 -17.50 -5.67 -0.38
CA ASP A 92 -18.84 -5.49 -0.94
C ASP A 92 -18.88 -4.38 -2.01
N PRO A 93 -19.20 -4.70 -3.28
CA PRO A 93 -19.30 -3.71 -4.35
C PRO A 93 -20.29 -2.58 -4.04
N GLU A 94 -21.31 -2.82 -3.21
CA GLU A 94 -22.28 -1.83 -2.78
C GLU A 94 -21.73 -0.87 -1.72
N PHE A 95 -20.47 -0.98 -1.31
CA PHE A 95 -19.87 -0.17 -0.25
C PHE A 95 -18.62 0.58 -0.73
N CYS A 96 -18.63 1.11 -1.96
CA CYS A 96 -17.53 1.95 -2.48
C CYS A 96 -17.17 3.12 -1.56
N ASP A 97 -18.14 3.70 -0.87
CA ASP A 97 -17.95 4.74 0.15
C ASP A 97 -17.09 4.24 1.33
N VAL A 98 -17.34 3.03 1.81
CA VAL A 98 -16.55 2.42 2.90
C VAL A 98 -15.13 2.10 2.42
N LYS A 99 -14.98 1.58 1.20
CA LYS A 99 -13.66 1.29 0.61
C LYS A 99 -12.80 2.56 0.52
N LEU A 100 -13.41 3.65 0.08
CA LEU A 100 -12.76 4.95 -0.02
C LEU A 100 -12.39 5.50 1.37
N ILE A 101 -13.32 5.48 2.33
CA ILE A 101 -13.05 5.95 3.70
C ILE A 101 -11.94 5.13 4.37
N GLN A 102 -11.97 3.80 4.27
CA GLN A 102 -10.92 2.92 4.81
C GLN A 102 -9.56 3.25 4.18
N THR A 103 -9.51 3.50 2.87
CA THR A 103 -8.28 3.90 2.17
C THR A 103 -7.77 5.26 2.66
N MET A 104 -8.66 6.24 2.86
CA MET A 104 -8.30 7.55 3.40
C MET A 104 -7.76 7.46 4.83
N MET A 105 -8.40 6.65 5.69
CA MET A 105 -7.92 6.37 7.05
C MET A 105 -6.53 5.72 7.01
N LEU A 106 -6.32 4.73 6.15
CA LEU A 106 -5.03 4.09 5.95
C LEU A 106 -3.95 5.10 5.55
N SER A 107 -4.22 5.94 4.55
CA SER A 107 -3.27 6.96 4.10
C SER A 107 -2.95 7.98 5.18
N ASN A 108 -3.94 8.38 6.00
CA ASN A 108 -3.71 9.29 7.12
C ASN A 108 -2.82 8.65 8.20
N GLU A 109 -3.09 7.40 8.58
CA GLU A 109 -2.26 6.68 9.55
C GLU A 109 -0.84 6.45 9.03
N LEU A 110 -0.68 6.07 7.77
CA LEU A 110 0.64 5.92 7.15
C LEU A 110 1.42 7.23 7.16
N LYS A 111 0.76 8.37 6.91
CA LYS A 111 1.38 9.67 7.01
C LYS A 111 1.88 9.96 8.44
N THR A 112 1.04 9.71 9.45
CA THR A 112 1.45 9.84 10.86
C THR A 112 2.66 8.97 11.19
N ILE A 113 2.67 7.71 10.74
CA ILE A 113 3.79 6.78 10.93
C ILE A 113 5.07 7.29 10.26
N LEU A 114 4.95 7.82 9.03
CA LEU A 114 6.09 8.39 8.30
C LEU A 114 6.66 9.63 9.01
N ASP A 115 5.80 10.50 9.52
CA ASP A 115 6.19 11.70 10.28
C ASP A 115 6.92 11.32 11.59
N GLU A 116 6.41 10.32 12.33
CA GLU A 116 7.05 9.78 13.54
C GLU A 116 8.41 9.12 13.26
N ALA A 117 8.49 8.35 12.17
CA ALA A 117 9.72 7.71 11.75
C ALA A 117 10.77 8.77 11.38
N GLY A 118 10.38 9.82 10.65
CA GLY A 118 11.26 10.93 10.28
C GLY A 118 11.92 11.61 11.49
N LEU A 119 11.19 11.75 12.60
CA LEU A 119 11.68 12.30 13.86
C LEU A 119 12.67 11.37 14.58
N SER A 120 12.40 10.07 14.55
CA SER A 120 13.13 9.08 15.36
C SER A 120 14.54 8.78 14.82
N PHE A 121 14.79 9.03 13.53
CA PHE A 121 16.08 8.70 12.92
C PHE A 121 17.18 9.76 13.08
N ARG A 122 16.89 11.00 13.56
CA ARG A 122 17.94 12.05 13.72
C ARG A 122 17.64 13.08 14.82
N PRO A 123 18.39 13.11 15.94
CA PRO A 123 18.42 14.28 16.84
C PRO A 123 19.22 15.42 16.19
N GLY A 124 18.56 16.55 15.88
CA GLY A 124 19.26 17.82 15.58
C GLY A 124 19.43 18.20 14.10
N HIS A 125 18.91 17.45 13.13
CA HIS A 125 18.87 17.84 11.71
C HIS A 125 17.42 18.10 11.25
N LYS A 126 17.24 19.05 10.31
CA LYS A 126 15.92 19.44 9.77
C LYS A 126 15.15 18.22 9.24
N PHE A 127 13.83 18.23 9.50
CA PHE A 127 12.83 17.32 8.95
C PHE A 127 13.06 17.08 7.46
N ASP A 128 13.21 15.82 7.05
CA ASP A 128 13.05 15.44 5.65
C ASP A 128 12.22 14.16 5.57
N VAL A 129 10.90 14.35 5.42
CA VAL A 129 9.90 13.28 5.27
C VAL A 129 10.20 12.44 4.02
N ASN A 130 10.99 12.95 3.07
CA ASN A 130 11.43 12.22 1.88
C ASN A 130 12.45 11.10 2.18
N ASN A 131 12.89 10.94 3.43
CA ASN A 131 13.87 9.93 3.82
C ASN A 131 13.27 8.56 4.12
N VAL A 132 11.95 8.37 4.17
CA VAL A 132 11.35 7.03 4.29
C VAL A 132 10.62 6.71 2.99
N GLN A 133 11.00 5.61 2.34
CA GLN A 133 10.28 5.16 1.15
C GLN A 133 9.07 4.32 1.55
N LEU A 134 7.94 4.49 0.87
CA LEU A 134 6.72 3.72 1.10
C LEU A 134 6.53 2.69 -0.02
N VAL A 135 6.20 1.46 0.36
CA VAL A 135 5.60 0.44 -0.50
C VAL A 135 4.24 0.09 0.10
N LEU A 136 3.16 0.33 -0.63
CA LEU A 136 1.79 0.02 -0.22
C LEU A 136 1.22 -1.05 -1.14
N CYS A 137 1.00 -2.23 -0.57
CA CYS A 137 0.37 -3.36 -1.22
C CYS A 137 -1.06 -3.55 -0.69
N GLY A 138 -1.86 -4.36 -1.37
CA GLY A 138 -3.11 -4.85 -0.79
C GLY A 138 -4.15 -5.25 -1.82
N ASP A 139 -5.17 -5.93 -1.33
CA ASP A 139 -6.45 -6.08 -2.02
C ASP A 139 -7.34 -4.90 -1.62
N PHE A 140 -7.53 -3.98 -2.57
CA PHE A 140 -8.35 -2.79 -2.37
C PHE A 140 -9.82 -3.04 -2.72
N ASN A 141 -10.16 -4.21 -3.27
CA ASN A 141 -11.51 -4.55 -3.75
C ASN A 141 -12.11 -3.45 -4.65
N SER A 142 -11.24 -2.74 -5.40
CA SER A 142 -11.58 -1.51 -6.11
C SER A 142 -10.96 -1.48 -7.51
N LEU A 143 -11.77 -1.15 -8.50
CA LEU A 143 -11.36 -1.11 -9.92
C LEU A 143 -10.46 0.10 -10.22
N PRO A 144 -9.68 0.09 -11.31
CA PRO A 144 -8.77 1.18 -11.66
C PRO A 144 -9.45 2.55 -11.86
N ASP A 145 -10.75 2.56 -12.17
CA ASP A 145 -11.59 3.75 -12.37
C ASP A 145 -12.34 4.20 -11.10
N SER A 146 -12.08 3.54 -9.96
CA SER A 146 -12.67 3.91 -8.67
C SER A 146 -12.00 5.13 -8.04
N GLY A 147 -12.73 5.80 -7.15
CA GLY A 147 -12.24 6.90 -6.33
C GLY A 147 -11.11 6.47 -5.38
N VAL A 148 -11.06 5.19 -5.01
CA VAL A 148 -9.94 4.61 -4.22
C VAL A 148 -8.63 4.73 -4.99
N ILE A 149 -8.62 4.33 -6.26
CA ILE A 149 -7.41 4.35 -7.10
C ILE A 149 -7.10 5.77 -7.57
N GLU A 150 -8.11 6.61 -7.84
CA GLU A 150 -7.92 8.05 -8.07
C GLU A 150 -7.21 8.70 -6.87
N PHE A 151 -7.71 8.48 -5.66
CA PHE A 151 -7.16 9.04 -4.44
C PHE A 151 -5.71 8.62 -4.22
N LEU A 152 -5.40 7.33 -4.33
CA LEU A 152 -4.03 6.82 -4.14
C LEU A 152 -3.06 7.33 -5.21
N SER A 153 -3.54 7.56 -6.43
CA SER A 153 -2.71 8.00 -7.56
C SER A 153 -2.48 9.51 -7.59
N ALA A 154 -3.51 10.30 -7.28
CA ALA A 154 -3.51 11.76 -7.37
C ALA A 154 -3.30 12.46 -6.01
N GLY A 155 -3.40 11.72 -4.90
CA GLY A 155 -3.33 12.23 -3.53
C GLY A 155 -4.56 13.04 -3.10
N ARG A 156 -5.62 13.07 -3.93
CA ARG A 156 -6.87 13.78 -3.67
C ARG A 156 -7.99 13.14 -4.47
N VAL A 157 -9.22 13.32 -3.99
CA VAL A 157 -10.44 12.94 -4.67
C VAL A 157 -11.48 14.04 -4.39
N SER A 158 -12.37 14.32 -5.34
CA SER A 158 -13.43 15.32 -5.14
C SER A 158 -14.36 14.90 -3.99
N MET A 159 -14.84 15.86 -3.19
CA MET A 159 -15.88 15.59 -2.18
C MET A 159 -17.21 15.15 -2.83
N ASP A 160 -17.46 15.59 -4.06
CA ASP A 160 -18.64 15.23 -4.85
C ASP A 160 -18.40 13.98 -5.73
N HIS A 161 -17.36 13.19 -5.43
CA HIS A 161 -17.04 12.01 -6.23
C HIS A 161 -18.16 10.96 -6.13
N GLN A 162 -18.46 10.30 -7.24
CA GLN A 162 -19.56 9.32 -7.36
C GLN A 162 -19.48 8.18 -6.31
N ASP A 163 -18.28 7.83 -5.86
CA ASP A 163 -18.04 6.83 -4.82
C ASP A 163 -18.45 7.28 -3.40
N PHE A 164 -18.63 8.58 -3.15
CA PHE A 164 -19.30 9.10 -1.95
C PHE A 164 -20.84 9.05 -2.04
N LYS A 165 -21.35 8.64 -3.21
CA LYS A 165 -22.76 8.36 -3.53
C LYS A 165 -23.73 9.52 -3.27
N GLU A 166 -24.00 10.32 -4.29
CA GLU A 166 -25.39 10.70 -4.56
C GLU A 166 -26.08 9.53 -5.28
N LEU A 167 -26.95 8.80 -4.57
CA LEU A 167 -27.51 7.48 -4.88
C LEU A 167 -27.88 7.23 -6.37
N GLY A 168 -27.07 6.45 -7.09
CA GLY A 168 -27.28 6.08 -8.51
C GLY A 168 -26.72 4.70 -8.90
N TYR A 169 -27.28 3.63 -8.34
CA TYR A 169 -26.73 2.26 -8.31
C TYR A 169 -27.00 1.36 -9.53
N LYS A 170 -26.58 1.70 -10.75
CA LYS A 170 -26.86 0.82 -11.91
C LYS A 170 -25.66 0.31 -12.71
N SER A 171 -24.46 0.85 -12.56
CA SER A 171 -23.31 0.48 -13.41
C SER A 171 -22.32 -0.52 -12.79
N CYS A 172 -22.19 -0.62 -11.46
CA CYS A 172 -21.15 -1.45 -10.82
C CYS A 172 -21.39 -2.98 -10.84
N LEU A 173 -22.59 -3.46 -11.16
CA LEU A 173 -22.99 -4.85 -10.87
C LEU A 173 -22.75 -5.88 -11.99
N GLN A 174 -22.23 -5.50 -13.17
CA GLN A 174 -22.37 -6.41 -14.32
C GLN A 174 -21.19 -7.30 -14.71
N ARG A 175 -19.94 -7.18 -14.20
CA ARG A 175 -18.84 -8.06 -14.69
C ARG A 175 -17.70 -8.30 -13.68
N ILE A 176 -17.94 -9.04 -12.60
CA ILE A 176 -16.89 -9.46 -11.63
C ILE A 176 -16.18 -10.74 -12.12
N SER A 177 -15.56 -10.73 -13.30
CA SER A 177 -14.83 -11.92 -13.78
C SER A 177 -13.44 -11.67 -14.36
N ASN A 178 -12.94 -10.41 -14.41
CA ASN A 178 -11.57 -10.09 -14.87
C ASN A 178 -11.14 -8.68 -14.41
N CYS A 179 -11.22 -8.41 -13.11
CA CYS A 179 -11.11 -7.05 -12.57
C CYS A 179 -9.84 -6.89 -11.73
N ILE A 180 -9.04 -5.87 -12.03
CA ILE A 180 -7.83 -5.53 -11.26
C ILE A 180 -8.30 -4.90 -9.94
N ILE A 181 -8.04 -5.58 -8.83
CA ILE A 181 -8.38 -5.11 -7.47
C ILE A 181 -7.20 -5.17 -6.50
N ASP A 182 -6.15 -5.91 -6.85
CA ASP A 182 -4.88 -5.96 -6.15
C ASP A 182 -3.90 -4.92 -6.73
N TYR A 183 -3.17 -4.22 -5.86
CA TYR A 183 -2.23 -3.18 -6.29
C TYR A 183 -0.94 -3.17 -5.47
N ILE A 184 0.14 -2.71 -6.10
CA ILE A 184 1.39 -2.32 -5.45
C ILE A 184 1.71 -0.87 -5.83
N PHE A 185 1.59 0.03 -4.87
CA PHE A 185 2.01 1.43 -4.95
C PHE A 185 3.39 1.61 -4.32
N TYR A 186 4.18 2.54 -4.85
CA TYR A 186 5.52 2.82 -4.36
C TYR A 186 5.88 4.31 -4.46
N SER A 187 6.82 4.77 -3.63
CA SER A 187 7.36 6.12 -3.69
C SER A 187 8.20 6.34 -4.96
N LYS A 188 7.69 7.16 -5.89
CA LYS A 188 8.37 7.44 -7.18
C LYS A 188 9.70 8.20 -7.02
N GLN A 189 9.91 8.88 -5.90
CA GLN A 189 11.09 9.71 -5.67
C GLN A 189 12.34 8.89 -5.37
N GLY A 190 12.22 7.75 -4.69
CA GLY A 190 13.35 6.93 -4.26
C GLY A 190 13.32 5.48 -4.73
N MET A 191 12.36 5.10 -5.56
CA MET A 191 12.29 3.74 -6.13
C MET A 191 12.00 3.77 -7.63
N VAL A 192 12.64 2.85 -8.36
CA VAL A 192 12.46 2.66 -9.79
C VAL A 192 12.07 1.21 -10.08
N PRO A 193 10.96 0.96 -10.80
CA PRO A 193 10.61 -0.40 -11.20
C PRO A 193 11.56 -0.89 -12.31
N LEU A 194 12.21 -2.03 -12.06
CA LEU A 194 13.10 -2.69 -13.02
C LEU A 194 12.35 -3.74 -13.85
N GLY A 195 11.38 -4.41 -13.25
CA GLY A 195 10.65 -5.50 -13.87
C GLY A 195 9.32 -5.81 -13.19
N LEU A 196 8.39 -6.38 -13.96
CA LEU A 196 7.07 -6.80 -13.52
C LEU A 196 6.84 -8.24 -13.96
N LEU A 197 6.22 -9.05 -13.09
CA LEU A 197 5.72 -10.36 -13.50
C LEU A 197 4.51 -10.18 -14.42
N GLY A 198 4.61 -10.71 -15.63
CA GLY A 198 3.50 -10.72 -16.59
C GLY A 198 2.35 -11.63 -16.15
N PRO A 199 1.16 -11.48 -16.75
CA PRO A 199 0.01 -12.33 -16.46
C PRO A 199 0.27 -13.78 -16.88
N ILE A 200 -0.54 -14.71 -16.35
CA ILE A 200 -0.58 -16.09 -16.87
C ILE A 200 -0.93 -16.05 -18.36
N SER A 201 -0.25 -16.89 -19.15
CA SER A 201 -0.47 -16.99 -20.59
C SER A 201 -1.96 -17.21 -20.90
N PRO A 202 -2.61 -16.29 -21.66
CA PRO A 202 -3.99 -16.47 -22.08
C PRO A 202 -4.18 -17.72 -22.95
N GLU A 203 -3.14 -18.12 -23.68
CA GLU A 203 -3.15 -19.35 -24.48
C GLU A 203 -3.23 -20.58 -23.60
N TRP A 204 -2.42 -20.63 -22.55
CA TRP A 204 -2.46 -21.74 -21.60
C TRP A 204 -3.83 -21.83 -20.90
N LEU A 205 -4.42 -20.70 -20.48
CA LEU A 205 -5.77 -20.69 -19.88
C LEU A 205 -6.82 -21.24 -20.85
N ARG A 206 -6.77 -20.82 -22.12
CA ARG A 206 -7.68 -21.29 -23.16
C ARG A 206 -7.50 -22.78 -23.47
N ASP A 207 -6.25 -23.22 -23.64
CA ASP A 207 -5.92 -24.59 -24.03
C ASP A 207 -6.28 -25.59 -22.91
N ASN A 208 -6.17 -25.16 -21.66
CA ASN A 208 -6.59 -25.93 -20.48
C ASN A 208 -8.04 -25.67 -20.05
N LYS A 209 -8.80 -24.88 -20.83
CA LYS A 209 -10.22 -24.53 -20.57
C LYS A 209 -10.46 -23.97 -19.17
N VAL A 210 -9.52 -23.20 -18.65
CA VAL A 210 -9.63 -22.52 -17.36
C VAL A 210 -10.51 -21.28 -17.55
N VAL A 211 -11.74 -21.33 -17.06
CA VAL A 211 -12.73 -20.24 -17.15
C VAL A 211 -12.85 -19.42 -15.85
N GLY A 212 -12.21 -19.89 -14.78
CA GLY A 212 -12.22 -19.26 -13.47
C GLY A 212 -11.26 -19.95 -12.50
N CYS A 213 -11.01 -19.28 -11.39
CA CYS A 213 -10.11 -19.71 -10.33
C CYS A 213 -10.88 -19.74 -8.98
N PRO A 214 -10.43 -20.53 -7.98
CA PRO A 214 -9.28 -21.42 -8.01
C PRO A 214 -9.48 -22.62 -8.96
N HIS A 215 -8.37 -23.22 -9.37
CA HIS A 215 -8.28 -24.35 -10.30
C HIS A 215 -7.26 -25.37 -9.73
N PRO A 216 -7.29 -26.69 -10.07
CA PRO A 216 -6.29 -27.65 -9.60
C PRO A 216 -4.81 -27.27 -9.82
N HIS A 217 -4.54 -26.38 -10.78
CA HIS A 217 -3.21 -25.81 -11.06
C HIS A 217 -3.05 -24.35 -10.61
N ILE A 218 -4.11 -23.71 -10.10
CA ILE A 218 -4.12 -22.32 -9.65
C ILE A 218 -4.78 -22.29 -8.25
N PRO A 219 -3.99 -22.23 -7.16
CA PRO A 219 -4.49 -22.47 -5.81
C PRO A 219 -5.31 -21.32 -5.22
N SER A 220 -5.43 -20.20 -5.92
CA SER A 220 -6.11 -18.97 -5.49
C SER A 220 -6.98 -18.43 -6.63
N ASP A 221 -8.03 -17.70 -6.29
CA ASP A 221 -8.80 -16.87 -7.22
C ASP A 221 -8.12 -15.55 -7.60
N HIS A 222 -7.12 -15.12 -6.82
CA HIS A 222 -6.24 -13.98 -7.12
C HIS A 222 -4.89 -14.44 -7.69
N PHE A 223 -4.37 -13.67 -8.65
CA PHE A 223 -3.02 -13.87 -9.18
C PHE A 223 -1.99 -13.03 -8.42
N PRO A 224 -0.81 -13.57 -8.09
CA PRO A 224 0.20 -12.83 -7.35
C PRO A 224 0.77 -11.69 -8.19
N LEU A 225 0.91 -10.51 -7.57
CA LEU A 225 1.67 -9.40 -8.13
C LEU A 225 3.12 -9.51 -7.67
N LEU A 226 4.06 -9.33 -8.61
CA LEU A 226 5.48 -9.29 -8.32
C LEU A 226 6.15 -8.17 -9.12
N VAL A 227 6.90 -7.34 -8.41
CA VAL A 227 7.69 -6.23 -8.95
C VAL A 227 9.11 -6.30 -8.41
N GLU A 228 10.07 -6.02 -9.29
CA GLU A 228 11.45 -5.73 -8.90
C GLU A 228 11.63 -4.22 -8.83
N LEU A 229 12.02 -3.71 -7.65
CA LEU A 229 12.24 -2.30 -7.40
C LEU A 229 13.72 -2.06 -7.09
N GLU A 230 14.32 -1.10 -7.78
CA GLU A 230 15.60 -0.49 -7.41
C GLU A 230 15.34 0.62 -6.39
N LEU A 231 16.00 0.55 -5.24
CA LEU A 231 15.97 1.60 -4.23
C LEU A 231 17.13 2.56 -4.46
N ILE A 232 16.81 3.82 -4.80
CA ILE A 232 17.81 4.86 -5.01
C ILE A 232 18.15 5.48 -3.65
N HIS A 233 19.44 5.50 -3.32
CA HIS A 233 19.89 6.30 -2.19
C HIS A 233 19.75 7.78 -2.51
N MET A 234 18.91 8.47 -1.75
CA MET A 234 18.84 9.93 -1.78
C MET A 234 19.93 10.49 -0.84
N PRO A 235 21.00 11.10 -1.35
CA PRO A 235 21.96 11.79 -0.49
C PRO A 235 21.22 12.92 0.23
N THR A 236 21.39 12.97 1.56
CA THR A 236 20.86 14.04 2.39
C THR A 236 21.30 15.39 1.84
N ALA A 237 20.34 16.29 1.62
CA ALA A 237 20.53 17.63 1.05
C ALA A 237 21.91 18.24 1.35
N GLY A 238 22.77 18.20 0.33
CA GLY A 238 24.12 18.78 0.34
C GLY A 238 24.69 19.02 -1.06
N ALA A 239 23.99 18.60 -2.12
CA ALA A 239 24.37 18.97 -3.48
C ALA A 239 24.05 20.47 -3.69
N GLN A 240 25.08 21.29 -3.87
CA GLN A 240 24.91 22.69 -4.25
C GLN A 240 24.08 22.77 -5.54
N PRO A 241 23.06 23.65 -5.62
CA PRO A 241 22.13 23.67 -6.75
C PRO A 241 22.75 24.15 -8.06
N ASN A 242 23.99 24.69 -8.05
CA ASN A 242 24.62 25.31 -9.20
C ASN A 242 26.02 24.74 -9.45
N GLY A 243 26.14 23.81 -10.39
CA GLY A 243 27.42 23.46 -11.02
C GLY A 243 27.70 24.43 -12.17
N LEU A 244 28.84 25.14 -12.11
CA LEU A 244 29.27 26.04 -13.17
C LEU A 244 29.82 25.20 -14.34
N ILE A 245 29.21 25.31 -15.53
CA ILE A 245 29.76 24.69 -16.74
C ILE A 245 31.09 25.38 -17.06
N GLY A 246 32.19 24.67 -16.84
CA GLY A 246 33.51 25.09 -17.29
C GLY A 246 33.53 25.10 -18.82
N ARG A 247 33.75 26.28 -19.41
CA ARG A 247 33.98 26.41 -20.85
C ARG A 247 35.24 25.62 -21.24
N ARG A 248 35.11 24.76 -22.25
CA ARG A 248 36.13 24.56 -23.27
C ARG A 248 35.50 24.77 -24.62
#